data_AF-A0A0W1QLH6-F1
#
_entry.id   AF-A0A0W1QLH6-F1
#
_cell.length_a   1.000
_cell.length_b   1.000
_cell.length_c   1.000
_cell.angle_alpha   90.00
_cell.angle_beta   90.00
_cell.angle_gamma   90.00
#
_symmetry.space_group_name_H-M   'P 1'
#
loop_
_entity.id
_entity.type
_entity.pdbx_description
1 polymer ?
#
loop_
_entity_poly.entity_id
_entity_poly.type
_entity_poly.pdbx_seq_one_letter_code
_entity_poly.pdbx_strand_id
1 'polypeptide(L)'
;MTSRASTFADSRDEVQPPVGNRIMVVERAMFDLPDPVEALPSDPVERVLALRLGLVSQATGGTIDHNVYRVLRAELMQNPSLSDLLPRFVRTCQSPDDFWQFIKAEYSSYAERRTFLREQFAPLLERLEMRGSPTADLISDRLNSHDAAEVGRVWEKALSRCAGDAEGAVTSARTLLESVCMHILDEFTDDDPLYRAGDDLPKLYRLTAEKLNLAPSQHTEQVFKQLLGGCVTVVEGIGAIRNRLGDAHGKGKRPVRIAERHAHLVVNLAGSMALYLVETAAHRLDSGG
;
A
#
# COMPACT_ATOMS: atom_id res chain seq x y z
N MET A 1 50.45 -21.98 62.75
CA MET A 1 51.38 -22.98 62.17
C MET A 1 50.66 -24.32 62.12
N THR A 2 50.25 -24.75 60.92
CA THR A 2 49.86 -26.12 60.49
C THR A 2 49.23 -25.95 59.09
N SER A 3 49.99 -25.95 57.98
CA SER A 3 50.63 -27.06 57.22
C SER A 3 49.68 -28.11 56.61
N ARG A 4 49.27 -27.81 55.36
CA ARG A 4 49.21 -28.62 54.11
C ARG A 4 49.19 -30.18 54.15
N ALA A 5 48.27 -30.75 53.35
CA ALA A 5 48.40 -31.82 52.31
C ALA A 5 47.06 -32.62 52.25
N SER A 6 46.28 -32.77 51.17
CA SER A 6 46.46 -33.16 49.75
C SER A 6 46.59 -34.67 49.50
N THR A 7 45.51 -35.34 49.04
CA THR A 7 45.44 -36.49 48.07
C THR A 7 43.97 -36.99 48.01
N PHE A 8 43.21 -36.86 46.91
CA PHE A 8 43.08 -37.64 45.65
C PHE A 8 42.43 -39.05 45.73
N ALA A 9 41.22 -39.14 45.12
CA ALA A 9 40.54 -40.25 44.40
C ALA A 9 40.10 -41.53 45.18
N ASP A 10 39.04 -42.28 44.87
CA ASP A 10 38.20 -42.42 43.66
C ASP A 10 36.87 -43.17 43.94
N SER A 11 35.82 -42.85 43.15
CA SER A 11 34.73 -43.71 42.64
C SER A 11 33.64 -44.31 43.57
N ARG A 12 32.35 -43.96 43.35
CA ARG A 12 31.44 -44.62 42.38
C ARG A 12 30.02 -44.02 42.41
N ASP A 13 29.42 -44.06 41.21
CA ASP A 13 28.01 -43.94 40.85
C ASP A 13 27.39 -42.54 40.75
N GLU A 14 27.64 -41.88 39.61
CA GLU A 14 26.71 -40.90 39.05
C GLU A 14 26.36 -41.30 37.60
N VAL A 15 25.08 -41.56 37.39
CA VAL A 15 24.51 -42.04 36.12
C VAL A 15 24.53 -40.89 35.09
N GLN A 16 25.35 -41.03 34.06
CA GLN A 16 25.37 -40.12 32.91
C GLN A 16 24.09 -40.31 32.07
N PRO A 17 23.28 -39.26 31.78
CA PRO A 17 22.24 -39.37 30.77
C PRO A 17 22.88 -39.39 29.37
N PRO A 18 22.22 -40.02 28.38
CA PRO A 18 22.82 -40.25 27.07
C PRO A 18 23.13 -38.94 26.35
N VAL A 19 24.40 -38.79 25.97
CA VAL A 19 24.90 -37.78 25.05
C VAL A 19 24.42 -38.16 23.65
N GLY A 20 23.29 -37.60 23.23
CA GLY A 20 22.78 -37.79 21.88
C GLY A 20 21.54 -36.95 21.61
N ASN A 21 21.55 -36.22 20.50
CA ASN A 21 20.45 -35.47 19.89
C ASN A 21 20.05 -34.06 20.35
N ARG A 22 20.54 -33.48 21.45
CA ARG A 22 20.08 -32.10 21.79
C ARG A 22 20.83 -30.97 21.09
N ILE A 23 22.05 -31.21 20.59
CA ILE A 23 22.85 -30.18 19.89
C ILE A 23 22.42 -30.03 18.41
N MET A 24 22.07 -31.14 17.74
CA MET A 24 21.69 -31.16 16.32
C MET A 24 20.30 -30.57 16.02
N VAL A 25 19.41 -30.45 17.02
CA VAL A 25 18.06 -29.88 16.81
C VAL A 25 18.07 -28.35 16.94
N VAL A 26 18.97 -27.78 17.76
CA VAL A 26 19.07 -26.33 17.94
C VAL A 26 19.81 -25.68 16.75
N GLU A 27 20.82 -26.35 16.19
CA GLU A 27 21.51 -25.89 14.97
C GLU A 27 20.61 -25.93 13.73
N ARG A 28 19.67 -26.88 13.67
CA ARG A 28 18.77 -27.06 12.51
C ARG A 28 17.56 -26.10 12.50
N ALA A 29 17.21 -25.52 13.66
CA ALA A 29 16.13 -24.54 13.78
C ALA A 29 16.57 -23.07 13.59
N MET A 30 17.88 -22.80 13.53
CA MET A 30 18.41 -21.45 13.26
C MET A 30 18.47 -21.09 11.77
N PHE A 31 18.21 -22.03 10.86
CA PHE A 31 18.37 -21.85 9.41
C PHE A 31 17.07 -21.58 8.63
N ASP A 32 15.91 -21.55 9.29
CA ASP A 32 14.60 -21.30 8.67
C ASP A 32 13.93 -19.99 9.14
N LEU A 33 14.70 -19.05 9.71
CA LEU A 33 14.17 -17.71 9.94
C LEU A 33 13.99 -17.03 8.56
N PRO A 34 12.78 -16.55 8.24
CA PRO A 34 12.55 -15.82 6.99
C PRO A 34 13.50 -14.64 6.89
N ASP A 35 13.93 -14.29 5.66
CA ASP A 35 14.79 -13.14 5.42
C ASP A 35 14.16 -11.92 6.13
N PRO A 36 14.88 -11.23 7.04
CA PRO A 36 14.35 -10.08 7.76
C PRO A 36 13.76 -9.00 6.85
N VAL A 37 14.23 -8.91 5.59
CA VAL A 37 13.69 -8.02 4.57
C VAL A 37 12.36 -8.53 4.02
N GLU A 38 12.23 -9.84 3.77
CA GLU A 38 10.99 -10.47 3.31
C GLU A 38 9.90 -10.44 4.39
N ALA A 39 10.30 -10.48 5.66
CA ALA A 39 9.40 -10.39 6.80
C ALA A 39 8.89 -8.96 7.07
N LEU A 40 9.31 -7.95 6.31
CA LEU A 40 8.84 -6.58 6.49
C LEU A 40 7.36 -6.45 6.08
N PRO A 41 6.57 -5.65 6.82
CA PRO A 41 5.17 -5.42 6.49
C PRO A 41 5.03 -4.69 5.15
N SER A 42 3.89 -4.88 4.49
CA SER A 42 3.55 -4.18 3.25
C SER A 42 3.03 -2.76 3.50
N ASP A 43 2.43 -2.50 4.68
CA ASP A 43 1.84 -1.21 5.01
C ASP A 43 2.90 -0.10 5.18
N PRO A 44 2.76 1.06 4.52
CA PRO A 44 3.75 2.15 4.61
C PRO A 44 3.94 2.73 6.01
N VAL A 45 2.89 2.80 6.85
CA VAL A 45 2.99 3.29 8.23
C VAL A 45 3.80 2.28 9.05
N GLU A 46 3.48 0.99 8.95
CA GLU A 46 4.19 -0.07 9.65
C GLU A 46 5.67 -0.14 9.24
N ARG A 47 6.00 0.11 7.96
CA ARG A 47 7.39 0.17 7.49
C ARG A 47 8.18 1.34 8.09
N VAL A 48 7.56 2.53 8.20
CA VAL A 48 8.18 3.67 8.91
C VAL A 48 8.35 3.36 10.39
N LEU A 49 7.36 2.73 11.01
CA LEU A 49 7.43 2.29 12.40
C LEU A 49 8.54 1.25 12.61
N ALA A 50 8.71 0.29 11.70
CA ALA A 50 9.78 -0.70 11.74
C ALA A 50 11.16 -0.03 11.72
N LEU A 51 11.36 0.96 10.83
CA LEU A 51 12.61 1.74 10.81
C LEU A 51 12.84 2.49 12.13
N ARG A 52 11.81 3.20 12.63
CA ARG A 52 11.90 3.95 13.89
C ARG A 52 12.23 3.03 15.06
N LEU A 53 11.55 1.89 15.19
CA LEU A 53 11.74 0.93 16.27
C LEU A 53 13.12 0.27 16.19
N GLY A 54 13.59 -0.09 15.00
CA GLY A 54 14.95 -0.61 14.82
C GLY A 54 16.02 0.42 15.20
N LEU A 55 15.82 1.71 14.86
CA LEU A 55 16.72 2.78 15.31
C LEU A 55 16.67 3.02 16.82
N VAL A 56 15.49 2.88 17.45
CA VAL A 56 15.37 2.90 18.91
C VAL A 56 16.13 1.73 19.53
N SER A 57 16.02 0.52 18.95
CA SER A 57 16.78 -0.67 19.36
C SER A 57 18.28 -0.37 19.32
N GLN A 58 18.79 0.08 18.17
CA GLN A 58 20.19 0.48 17.98
C GLN A 58 20.64 1.56 18.99
N ALA A 59 19.79 2.56 19.25
CA ALA A 59 20.11 3.66 20.16
C ALA A 59 20.11 3.27 21.65
N THR A 60 19.54 2.12 21.98
CA THR A 60 19.34 1.65 23.37
C THR A 60 20.00 0.31 23.67
N GLY A 61 21.02 -0.07 22.89
CA GLY A 61 21.89 -1.21 23.14
C GLY A 61 21.45 -2.52 22.48
N GLY A 62 20.38 -2.50 21.69
CA GLY A 62 20.03 -3.55 20.75
C GLY A 62 20.65 -3.30 19.38
N THR A 63 20.15 -4.01 18.37
CA THR A 63 20.58 -3.87 16.98
C THR A 63 19.39 -3.73 16.04
N ILE A 64 19.64 -3.16 14.86
CA ILE A 64 18.80 -3.26 13.67
C ILE A 64 19.60 -3.99 12.59
N ASP A 65 18.94 -4.86 11.83
CA ASP A 65 19.57 -5.52 10.70
C ASP A 65 19.99 -4.50 9.62
N HIS A 66 21.20 -4.69 9.07
CA HIS A 66 21.79 -3.76 8.11
C HIS A 66 21.03 -3.72 6.78
N ASN A 67 20.54 -4.87 6.31
CA ASN A 67 19.78 -4.94 5.07
C ASN A 67 18.40 -4.32 5.25
N VAL A 68 17.73 -4.61 6.38
CA VAL A 68 16.45 -3.97 6.74
C VAL A 68 16.59 -2.46 6.79
N TYR A 69 17.61 -1.94 7.49
CA TYR A 69 17.89 -0.51 7.54
C TYR A 69 18.08 0.09 6.14
N ARG A 70 18.91 -0.56 5.31
CA ARG A 70 19.22 -0.09 3.96
C ARG A 70 17.98 -0.05 3.07
N VAL A 71 17.16 -1.09 3.10
CA VAL A 71 15.93 -1.19 2.28
C VAL A 71 14.94 -0.11 2.68
N LEU A 72 14.59 -0.02 3.97
CA LEU A 72 13.63 0.97 4.47
C LEU A 72 14.12 2.41 4.23
N ARG A 73 15.41 2.67 4.44
CA ARG A 73 16.01 3.98 4.15
C ARG A 73 15.93 4.32 2.66
N ALA A 74 16.29 3.39 1.78
CA ALA A 74 16.29 3.63 0.34
C ALA A 74 14.88 3.90 -0.19
N GLU A 75 13.91 3.10 0.25
CA GLU A 75 12.49 3.27 -0.08
C GLU A 75 11.98 4.66 0.31
N LEU A 76 12.23 5.07 1.56
CA LEU A 76 11.81 6.37 2.05
C LEU A 76 12.48 7.53 1.31
N MET A 77 13.77 7.41 0.97
CA MET A 77 14.49 8.44 0.21
C MET A 77 14.02 8.55 -1.24
N GLN A 78 13.58 7.44 -1.84
CA GLN A 78 13.10 7.39 -3.22
C GLN A 78 11.65 7.86 -3.35
N ASN A 79 10.90 7.95 -2.24
CA ASN A 79 9.52 8.42 -2.26
C ASN A 79 9.46 9.96 -2.33
N PRO A 80 9.03 10.56 -3.46
CA PRO A 80 9.05 12.02 -3.64
C PRO A 80 8.08 12.76 -2.72
N SER A 81 7.06 12.07 -2.21
CA SER A 81 6.06 12.66 -1.30
C SER A 81 6.52 12.69 0.16
N LEU A 82 7.55 11.90 0.52
CA LEU A 82 8.00 11.71 1.91
C LEU A 82 9.41 12.22 2.15
N SER A 83 10.25 12.30 1.10
CA SER A 83 11.67 12.65 1.20
C SER A 83 11.93 13.99 1.90
N ASP A 84 11.05 14.98 1.71
CA ASP A 84 11.13 16.30 2.34
C ASP A 84 10.84 16.27 3.85
N LEU A 85 10.05 15.28 4.31
CA LEU A 85 9.70 15.09 5.72
C LEU A 85 10.68 14.15 6.44
N LEU A 86 11.66 13.59 5.74
CA LEU A 86 12.62 12.67 6.36
C LEU A 86 13.53 13.39 7.36
N PRO A 87 13.71 12.80 8.56
CA PRO A 87 14.68 13.29 9.52
C PRO A 87 16.06 13.40 8.89
N ARG A 88 16.77 14.49 9.19
CA ARG A 88 18.08 14.76 8.61
C ARG A 88 19.05 13.58 8.80
N PHE A 89 19.04 12.95 9.97
CA PHE A 89 19.93 11.83 10.26
C PHE A 89 19.63 10.58 9.40
N VAL A 90 18.38 10.36 8.98
CA VAL A 90 18.04 9.28 8.04
C VAL A 90 18.67 9.55 6.67
N ARG A 91 18.74 10.81 6.26
CA ARG A 91 19.38 11.22 4.99
C ARG A 91 20.91 11.14 5.05
N THR A 92 21.52 11.43 6.20
CA THR A 92 22.99 11.51 6.31
C THR A 92 23.66 10.22 6.77
N CYS A 93 23.04 9.45 7.66
CA CYS A 93 23.59 8.18 8.13
C CYS A 93 23.32 7.10 7.06
N GLN A 94 24.35 6.40 6.60
CA GLN A 94 24.22 5.38 5.55
C GLN A 94 24.12 3.96 6.13
N SER A 95 24.52 3.79 7.39
CA SER A 95 24.48 2.55 8.13
C SER A 95 23.93 2.73 9.55
N PRO A 96 23.50 1.65 10.22
CA PRO A 96 23.18 1.66 11.65
C PRO A 96 24.32 2.16 12.53
N ASP A 97 25.57 1.90 12.13
CA ASP A 97 26.76 2.36 12.85
C ASP A 97 26.95 3.87 12.76
N ASP A 98 26.75 4.47 11.58
CA ASP A 98 26.77 5.93 11.41
C ASP A 98 25.71 6.60 12.29
N PHE A 99 24.52 6.01 12.32
CA PHE A 99 23.44 6.48 13.18
C PHE A 99 23.80 6.36 14.67
N TRP A 100 24.44 5.27 15.07
CA TRP A 100 24.89 5.10 16.45
C TRP A 100 25.91 6.16 16.86
N GLN A 101 26.89 6.46 16.00
CA GLN A 101 27.87 7.54 16.26
C GLN A 101 27.20 8.89 16.43
N PHE A 102 26.21 9.20 15.58
CA PHE A 102 25.42 10.41 15.68
C PHE A 102 24.64 10.50 17.01
N ILE A 103 23.82 9.50 17.32
CA ILE A 103 22.85 9.61 18.41
C ILE A 103 23.51 9.56 19.80
N LYS A 104 24.63 8.83 19.93
CA LYS A 104 25.36 8.73 21.21
C LYS A 104 26.11 10.02 21.54
N ALA A 105 26.50 10.79 20.52
CA ALA A 105 27.18 12.08 20.70
C ALA A 105 26.17 13.17 21.10
N GLU A 106 24.95 13.10 20.57
CA GLU A 106 23.91 14.09 20.81
C GLU A 106 23.20 13.89 22.17
N TYR A 107 22.95 12.64 22.57
CA TYR A 107 22.15 12.33 23.77
C TYR A 107 22.80 11.27 24.66
N SER A 108 22.83 11.56 25.96
CA SER A 108 23.49 10.72 26.96
C SER A 108 22.59 9.60 27.50
N SER A 109 21.27 9.83 27.60
CA SER A 109 20.33 8.87 28.18
C SER A 109 19.49 8.15 27.12
N TYR A 110 19.07 6.92 27.43
CA TYR A 110 18.15 6.16 26.56
C TYR A 110 16.77 6.84 26.43
N ALA A 111 16.33 7.56 27.46
CA ALA A 111 15.05 8.28 27.46
C ALA A 111 15.06 9.44 26.46
N GLU A 112 16.14 10.23 26.43
CA GLU A 112 16.32 11.32 25.47
C GLU A 112 16.37 10.80 24.03
N ARG A 113 17.13 9.72 23.77
CA ARG A 113 17.24 9.11 22.44
C ARG A 113 15.89 8.63 21.90
N ARG A 114 15.10 7.96 22.75
CA ARG A 114 13.73 7.50 22.40
C ARG A 114 12.80 8.67 22.10
N THR A 115 12.87 9.71 22.92
CA THR A 115 12.05 10.93 22.76
C THR A 115 12.39 11.64 21.46
N PHE A 116 13.67 11.87 21.20
CA PHE A 116 14.16 12.45 19.95
C PHE A 116 13.69 11.66 18.73
N LEU A 117 13.87 10.34 18.72
CA LEU A 117 13.44 9.50 17.60
C LEU A 117 11.92 9.55 17.39
N ARG A 118 11.13 9.53 18.47
CA ARG A 118 9.67 9.68 18.37
C ARG A 118 9.29 11.01 17.71
N GLU A 119 9.87 12.11 18.17
CA GLU A 119 9.55 13.46 17.69
C GLU A 119 9.98 13.67 16.23
N GLN A 120 11.17 13.20 15.86
CA GLN A 120 11.66 13.37 14.50
C GLN A 120 10.83 12.58 13.47
N PHE A 121 10.30 11.41 13.85
CA PHE A 121 9.45 10.61 12.96
C PHE A 121 7.97 11.04 12.96
N ALA A 122 7.52 11.87 13.91
CA ALA A 122 6.11 12.24 14.04
C ALA A 122 5.53 12.93 12.78
N PRO A 123 6.18 13.94 12.16
CA PRO A 123 5.63 14.60 10.97
C PRO A 123 5.45 13.64 9.78
N LEU A 124 6.33 12.65 9.68
CA LEU A 124 6.27 11.63 8.63
C LEU A 124 5.09 10.66 8.87
N LEU A 125 4.92 10.20 10.11
CA LEU A 125 3.82 9.30 10.49
C LEU A 125 2.47 10.01 10.37
N GLU A 126 2.34 11.23 10.91
CA GLU A 126 1.12 12.04 10.77
C GLU A 126 0.75 12.26 9.30
N ARG A 127 1.74 12.48 8.42
CA ARG A 127 1.49 12.61 6.98
C ARG A 127 0.94 11.33 6.36
N LEU A 128 1.44 10.17 6.77
CA LEU A 128 0.98 8.88 6.26
C LEU A 128 -0.40 8.54 6.80
N GLU A 129 -0.64 8.79 8.09
CA GLU A 129 -1.93 8.62 8.75
C GLU A 129 -3.00 9.56 8.16
N MET A 130 -2.63 10.79 7.76
CA MET A 130 -3.53 11.72 7.04
C MET A 130 -3.88 11.28 5.62
N ARG A 131 -3.11 10.37 5.00
CA ARG A 131 -3.40 9.83 3.66
C ARG A 131 -4.36 8.64 3.69
N GLY A 132 -4.59 8.02 4.85
CA GLY A 132 -5.66 7.05 5.03
C GLY A 132 -7.00 7.78 4.96
N SER A 133 -7.62 7.82 3.79
CA SER A 133 -9.05 8.14 3.72
C SER A 133 -9.76 6.89 4.23
N PRO A 134 -10.59 6.94 5.29
CA PRO A 134 -11.36 5.78 5.73
C PRO A 134 -12.22 5.20 4.60
N THR A 135 -12.60 6.05 3.65
CA THR A 135 -13.30 5.63 2.42
C THR A 135 -12.36 4.93 1.44
N ALA A 136 -11.09 5.32 1.38
CA ALA A 136 -10.08 4.61 0.60
C ALA A 136 -9.82 3.21 1.15
N ASP A 137 -9.57 3.11 2.44
CA ASP A 137 -9.33 1.82 3.09
C ASP A 137 -10.55 0.90 2.92
N LEU A 138 -11.77 1.43 3.10
CA LEU A 138 -13.00 0.68 2.87
C LEU A 138 -13.14 0.19 1.42
N ILE A 139 -12.84 1.03 0.42
CA ILE A 139 -12.96 0.63 -0.98
C ILE A 139 -11.92 -0.45 -1.32
N SER A 140 -10.68 -0.29 -0.87
CA SER A 140 -9.62 -1.29 -1.06
C SER A 140 -9.99 -2.62 -0.41
N ASP A 141 -10.46 -2.60 0.85
CA ASP A 141 -10.88 -3.79 1.58
C ASP A 141 -12.02 -4.53 0.87
N ARG A 142 -13.02 -3.78 0.39
CA ARG A 142 -14.18 -4.36 -0.29
C ARG A 142 -13.80 -4.94 -1.66
N LEU A 143 -12.96 -4.25 -2.44
CA LEU A 143 -12.44 -4.79 -3.69
C LEU A 143 -11.64 -6.07 -3.47
N ASN A 144 -10.79 -6.12 -2.44
CA ASN A 144 -10.05 -7.32 -2.06
C ASN A 144 -10.99 -8.49 -1.70
N SER A 145 -12.11 -8.21 -1.03
CA SER A 145 -13.07 -9.24 -0.61
C SER A 145 -13.85 -9.89 -1.77
N HIS A 146 -13.85 -9.26 -2.95
CA HIS A 146 -14.52 -9.75 -4.16
C HIS A 146 -13.53 -10.29 -5.20
N ASP A 147 -12.36 -10.77 -4.76
CA ASP A 147 -11.25 -11.23 -5.62
C ASP A 147 -10.74 -10.18 -6.64
N ALA A 148 -11.15 -8.91 -6.46
CA ALA A 148 -10.77 -7.78 -7.30
C ALA A 148 -9.55 -7.02 -6.73
N ALA A 149 -8.61 -7.74 -6.10
CA ALA A 149 -7.45 -7.13 -5.46
C ALA A 149 -6.57 -6.30 -6.41
N GLU A 150 -6.53 -6.68 -7.69
CA GLU A 150 -5.85 -5.90 -8.72
C GLU A 150 -6.54 -4.55 -8.98
N VAL A 151 -7.87 -4.49 -8.89
CA VAL A 151 -8.64 -3.24 -9.00
C VAL A 151 -8.28 -2.30 -7.85
N GLY A 152 -8.20 -2.82 -6.62
CA GLY A 152 -7.77 -2.06 -5.44
C GLY A 152 -6.35 -1.50 -5.60
N ARG A 153 -5.40 -2.33 -6.04
CA ARG A 153 -4.01 -1.91 -6.29
C ARG A 153 -3.89 -0.84 -7.38
N VAL A 154 -4.59 -1.01 -8.50
CA VAL A 154 -4.58 -0.01 -9.59
C VAL A 154 -5.17 1.31 -9.11
N TRP A 155 -6.20 1.26 -8.28
CA TRP A 155 -6.82 2.45 -7.71
C TRP A 155 -5.94 3.16 -6.69
N GLU A 156 -5.33 2.46 -5.74
CA GLU A 156 -4.35 3.02 -4.79
C GLU A 156 -3.17 3.67 -5.51
N LYS A 157 -2.69 3.01 -6.57
CA LYS A 157 -1.66 3.58 -7.44
C LYS A 157 -2.15 4.87 -8.10
N ALA A 158 -3.39 4.95 -8.55
CA ALA A 158 -3.98 6.18 -9.09
C ALA A 158 -4.06 7.30 -8.03
N LEU A 159 -4.45 6.98 -6.79
CA LEU A 159 -4.48 7.91 -5.67
C LEU A 159 -3.09 8.47 -5.34
N SER A 160 -2.06 7.61 -5.37
CA SER A 160 -0.68 8.02 -5.09
C SER A 160 -0.15 9.07 -6.07
N ARG A 161 -0.66 9.06 -7.31
CA ARG A 161 -0.28 10.00 -8.39
C ARG A 161 -0.94 11.36 -8.28
N CYS A 162 -2.05 11.50 -7.55
CA CYS A 162 -2.76 12.78 -7.42
C CYS A 162 -1.83 13.92 -6.97
N ALA A 163 -0.92 13.60 -6.05
CA ALA A 163 0.15 14.49 -5.63
C ALA A 163 1.36 14.36 -6.59
N GLY A 164 1.50 15.30 -7.52
CA GLY A 164 2.66 15.41 -8.41
C GLY A 164 2.45 14.95 -9.85
N ASP A 165 1.45 14.11 -10.13
CA ASP A 165 1.11 13.63 -11.48
C ASP A 165 -0.42 13.53 -11.67
N ALA A 166 -1.10 14.68 -11.57
CA ALA A 166 -2.55 14.77 -11.62
C ALA A 166 -3.16 14.29 -12.95
N GLU A 167 -2.48 14.53 -14.09
CA GLU A 167 -2.93 14.04 -15.40
C GLU A 167 -2.77 12.52 -15.53
N GLY A 168 -1.67 11.99 -15.00
CA GLY A 168 -1.46 10.56 -14.89
C GLY A 168 -2.47 9.87 -13.98
N ALA A 169 -2.81 10.48 -12.84
CA ALA A 169 -3.85 9.98 -11.94
C ALA A 169 -5.22 9.88 -12.63
N VAL A 170 -5.62 10.91 -13.38
CA VAL A 170 -6.87 10.91 -14.16
C VAL A 170 -6.86 9.85 -15.26
N THR A 171 -5.72 9.68 -15.94
CA THR A 171 -5.57 8.63 -16.95
C THR A 171 -5.72 7.24 -16.31
N SER A 172 -5.09 7.01 -15.16
CA SER A 172 -5.25 5.77 -14.40
C SER A 172 -6.70 5.53 -13.95
N ALA A 173 -7.41 6.55 -13.48
CA ALA A 173 -8.82 6.43 -13.08
C ALA A 173 -9.73 6.01 -14.24
N ARG A 174 -9.48 6.55 -15.45
CA ARG A 174 -10.20 6.14 -16.66
C ARG A 174 -9.90 4.69 -17.02
N THR A 175 -8.61 4.32 -17.09
CA THR A 175 -8.20 2.95 -17.44
C THR A 175 -8.70 1.93 -16.44
N LEU A 176 -8.76 2.27 -15.15
CA LEU A 176 -9.38 1.44 -14.12
C LEU A 176 -10.83 1.10 -14.47
N LEU A 177 -11.66 2.10 -14.78
CA LEU A 177 -13.05 1.86 -15.14
C LEU A 177 -13.21 1.11 -16.46
N GLU A 178 -12.38 1.41 -17.47
CA GLU A 178 -12.37 0.66 -18.74
C GLU A 178 -12.09 -0.83 -18.47
N SER A 179 -11.05 -1.12 -17.67
CA SER A 179 -10.66 -2.48 -17.32
C SER A 179 -11.76 -3.22 -16.54
N VAL A 180 -12.37 -2.57 -15.55
CA VAL A 180 -13.47 -3.15 -14.76
C VAL A 180 -14.68 -3.45 -15.64
N CYS A 181 -15.08 -2.51 -16.51
CA CYS A 181 -16.20 -2.72 -17.42
C CYS A 181 -15.93 -3.88 -18.39
N MET A 182 -14.74 -3.93 -19.01
CA MET A 182 -14.37 -5.02 -19.91
C MET A 182 -14.39 -6.37 -19.20
N HIS A 183 -13.80 -6.46 -18.00
CA HIS A 183 -13.76 -7.70 -17.23
C HIS A 183 -15.17 -8.21 -16.89
N ILE A 184 -16.06 -7.33 -16.42
CA ILE A 184 -17.45 -7.69 -16.14
C ILE A 184 -18.18 -8.11 -17.42
N LEU A 185 -17.97 -7.42 -18.54
CA LEU A 185 -18.60 -7.81 -19.80
C LEU A 185 -18.13 -9.18 -20.29
N ASP A 186 -16.84 -9.50 -20.11
CA ASP A 186 -16.24 -10.79 -20.43
C ASP A 186 -16.80 -11.90 -19.52
N GLU A 187 -16.97 -11.65 -18.21
CA GLU A 187 -17.55 -12.62 -17.27
C GLU A 187 -19.01 -12.99 -17.54
N PHE A 188 -19.77 -12.04 -18.10
CA PHE A 188 -21.20 -12.22 -18.33
C PHE A 188 -21.55 -12.58 -19.79
N THR A 189 -20.57 -12.95 -20.61
CA THR A 189 -20.77 -13.28 -22.03
C THR A 189 -19.97 -14.50 -22.47
N ASP A 190 -20.66 -15.54 -22.96
CA ASP A 190 -20.03 -16.82 -23.32
C ASP A 190 -19.58 -16.93 -24.79
N ASP A 191 -20.18 -16.16 -25.71
CA ASP A 191 -20.03 -16.36 -27.16
C ASP A 191 -19.17 -15.28 -27.86
N ASP A 192 -19.66 -14.03 -27.89
CA ASP A 192 -19.06 -12.92 -28.62
C ASP A 192 -18.91 -11.68 -27.71
N PRO A 193 -17.76 -10.98 -27.73
CA PRO A 193 -17.56 -9.81 -26.88
C PRO A 193 -18.57 -8.70 -27.20
N LEU A 194 -19.27 -8.23 -26.18
CA LEU A 194 -20.27 -7.15 -26.29
C LEU A 194 -19.66 -5.79 -26.68
N TYR A 195 -18.35 -5.67 -26.59
CA TYR A 195 -17.57 -4.49 -26.93
C TYR A 195 -16.52 -4.79 -28.00
N ARG A 196 -16.01 -3.74 -28.64
CA ARG A 196 -14.91 -3.84 -29.61
C ARG A 196 -13.64 -3.22 -29.07
N ALA A 197 -12.50 -3.70 -29.59
CA ALA A 197 -11.23 -3.04 -29.35
C ALA A 197 -11.29 -1.56 -29.77
N GLY A 198 -11.04 -0.66 -28.82
CA GLY A 198 -11.09 0.79 -29.03
C GLY A 198 -12.42 1.45 -28.67
N ASP A 199 -13.41 0.71 -28.18
CA ASP A 199 -14.60 1.30 -27.57
C ASP A 199 -14.20 2.17 -26.36
N ASP A 200 -14.82 3.34 -26.24
CA ASP A 200 -14.49 4.29 -25.19
C ASP A 200 -15.20 3.97 -23.86
N LEU A 201 -14.69 4.55 -22.78
CA LEU A 201 -15.25 4.37 -21.45
C LEU A 201 -16.78 4.60 -21.39
N PRO A 202 -17.36 5.68 -21.95
CA PRO A 202 -18.81 5.86 -21.98
C PRO A 202 -19.56 4.68 -22.61
N LYS A 203 -19.07 4.14 -23.73
CA LYS A 203 -19.70 3.00 -24.38
C LYS A 203 -19.57 1.72 -23.55
N LEU A 204 -18.36 1.41 -23.05
CA LEU A 204 -18.12 0.26 -22.18
C LEU A 204 -19.01 0.29 -20.93
N TYR A 205 -19.15 1.45 -20.30
CA TYR A 205 -19.98 1.61 -19.12
C TYR A 205 -21.47 1.40 -19.40
N ARG A 206 -22.00 1.92 -20.52
CA ARG A 206 -23.42 1.70 -20.88
C ARG A 206 -23.73 0.23 -21.09
N LEU A 207 -22.87 -0.49 -21.81
CA LEU A 207 -23.01 -1.95 -22.00
C LEU A 207 -22.98 -2.69 -20.66
N THR A 208 -22.03 -2.33 -19.79
CA THR A 208 -21.89 -2.93 -18.45
C THR A 208 -23.12 -2.64 -17.61
N ALA A 209 -23.62 -1.40 -17.61
CA ALA A 209 -24.80 -1.00 -16.87
C ALA A 209 -26.06 -1.74 -17.35
N GLU A 210 -26.26 -1.87 -18.66
CA GLU A 210 -27.36 -2.67 -19.22
C GLU A 210 -27.27 -4.13 -18.76
N LYS A 211 -26.09 -4.73 -18.85
CA LYS A 211 -25.86 -6.12 -18.46
C LYS A 211 -26.12 -6.36 -16.97
N LEU A 212 -25.69 -5.43 -16.12
CA LEU A 212 -25.87 -5.47 -14.67
C LEU A 212 -27.25 -4.98 -14.20
N ASN A 213 -28.18 -4.63 -15.10
CA ASN A 213 -29.51 -4.08 -14.74
C ASN A 213 -29.43 -2.75 -13.98
N LEU A 214 -28.47 -1.91 -14.36
CA LEU A 214 -28.19 -0.58 -13.82
C LEU A 214 -28.54 0.55 -14.81
N ALA A 215 -29.03 0.24 -16.01
CA ALA A 215 -29.43 1.29 -16.94
C ALA A 215 -30.74 1.94 -16.46
N PRO A 216 -30.88 3.29 -16.48
CA PRO A 216 -32.10 3.97 -16.03
C PRO A 216 -33.38 3.48 -16.74
N SER A 217 -33.27 3.00 -17.97
CA SER A 217 -34.38 2.44 -18.75
C SER A 217 -34.92 1.13 -18.17
N GLN A 218 -34.15 0.42 -17.34
CA GLN A 218 -34.51 -0.86 -16.74
C GLN A 218 -35.21 -0.72 -15.37
N HIS A 219 -35.40 0.51 -14.89
CA HIS A 219 -36.06 0.81 -13.61
C HIS A 219 -37.36 1.57 -13.82
N THR A 220 -38.26 1.58 -12.83
CA THR A 220 -39.53 2.33 -12.94
C THR A 220 -39.53 3.57 -12.07
N GLU A 221 -38.92 3.46 -10.90
CA GLU A 221 -38.85 4.43 -9.83
C GLU A 221 -37.99 5.61 -10.27
N GLN A 222 -38.58 6.81 -10.27
CA GLN A 222 -37.91 8.01 -10.76
C GLN A 222 -36.61 8.31 -10.00
N VAL A 223 -36.55 7.98 -8.71
CA VAL A 223 -35.37 8.19 -7.87
C VAL A 223 -34.19 7.33 -8.34
N PHE A 224 -34.42 6.05 -8.66
CA PHE A 224 -33.36 5.17 -9.19
C PHE A 224 -32.91 5.59 -10.58
N LYS A 225 -33.85 6.01 -11.44
CA LYS A 225 -33.51 6.56 -12.77
C LYS A 225 -32.59 7.77 -12.66
N GLN A 226 -32.89 8.68 -11.74
CA GLN A 226 -32.09 9.88 -11.53
C GLN A 226 -30.70 9.56 -10.97
N LEU A 227 -30.61 8.66 -9.99
CA LEU A 227 -29.35 8.23 -9.41
C LEU A 227 -28.44 7.56 -10.47
N LEU A 228 -28.97 6.55 -11.17
CA LEU A 228 -28.22 5.80 -12.17
C LEU A 228 -27.88 6.66 -13.40
N GLY A 229 -28.75 7.59 -13.79
CA GLY A 229 -28.44 8.60 -14.80
C GLY A 229 -27.32 9.56 -14.38
N GLY A 230 -27.24 9.87 -13.08
CA GLY A 230 -26.11 10.61 -12.50
C GLY A 230 -24.80 9.85 -12.64
N CYS A 231 -24.80 8.55 -12.38
CA CYS A 231 -23.63 7.68 -12.56
C CYS A 231 -23.14 7.67 -14.01
N VAL A 232 -24.05 7.56 -14.98
CA VAL A 232 -23.71 7.69 -16.42
C VAL A 232 -23.02 9.03 -16.69
N THR A 233 -23.58 10.12 -16.19
CA THR A 233 -23.03 11.48 -16.38
C THR A 233 -21.62 11.62 -15.79
N VAL A 234 -21.37 11.03 -14.61
CA VAL A 234 -20.05 11.01 -13.97
C VAL A 234 -19.03 10.29 -14.85
N VAL A 235 -19.37 9.08 -15.33
CA VAL A 235 -18.45 8.28 -16.16
C VAL A 235 -18.17 8.95 -17.51
N GLU A 236 -19.18 9.56 -18.13
CA GLU A 236 -19.00 10.39 -19.33
C GLU A 236 -18.05 11.56 -19.09
N GLY A 237 -18.21 12.23 -17.94
CA GLY A 237 -17.30 13.28 -17.49
C GLY A 237 -15.85 12.77 -17.40
N ILE A 238 -15.62 11.66 -16.70
CA ILE A 238 -14.30 11.05 -16.52
C ILE A 238 -13.68 10.69 -17.88
N GLY A 239 -14.44 10.06 -18.78
CA GLY A 239 -13.97 9.70 -20.12
C GLY A 239 -13.56 10.90 -20.98
N ALA A 240 -14.24 12.03 -20.82
CA ALA A 240 -14.02 13.24 -21.62
C ALA A 240 -12.86 14.14 -21.12
N ILE A 241 -12.45 14.03 -19.85
CA ILE A 241 -11.44 14.94 -19.26
C ILE A 241 -10.13 14.93 -20.05
N ARG A 242 -9.62 13.76 -20.45
CA ARG A 242 -8.38 13.66 -21.23
C ARG A 242 -8.52 14.25 -22.63
N ASN A 243 -9.66 14.06 -23.29
CA ASN A 243 -9.87 14.57 -24.65
C ASN A 243 -9.92 16.11 -24.67
N ARG A 244 -10.44 16.74 -23.61
CA ARG A 244 -10.55 18.21 -23.54
C ARG A 244 -9.29 18.90 -23.01
N LEU A 245 -8.45 18.19 -22.23
CA LEU A 245 -7.27 18.78 -21.59
C LEU A 245 -5.94 18.27 -22.19
N GLY A 246 -5.93 17.11 -22.84
CA GLY A 246 -4.77 16.54 -23.56
C GLY A 246 -4.57 17.14 -24.97
N ASP A 247 -5.65 17.54 -25.65
CA ASP A 247 -5.60 18.26 -26.95
C ASP A 247 -5.12 19.71 -26.82
N ALA A 248 -4.76 20.16 -25.60
CA ALA A 248 -4.15 21.45 -25.35
C ALA A 248 -2.75 21.61 -25.99
N HIS A 249 -2.24 20.59 -26.71
CA HIS A 249 -1.07 20.71 -27.59
C HIS A 249 -1.30 21.65 -28.79
N GLY A 250 -2.52 22.19 -28.99
CA GLY A 250 -2.83 23.01 -30.16
C GLY A 250 -3.20 24.47 -29.96
N LYS A 251 -3.93 24.90 -28.91
CA LYS A 251 -4.61 26.23 -28.96
C LYS A 251 -4.81 26.91 -27.59
N GLY A 252 -4.13 28.05 -27.40
CA GLY A 252 -4.54 29.11 -26.48
C GLY A 252 -3.47 29.57 -25.48
N LYS A 253 -3.43 30.89 -25.19
CA LYS A 253 -2.45 31.54 -24.28
C LYS A 253 -2.51 31.07 -22.80
N ARG A 254 -3.43 30.17 -22.42
CA ARG A 254 -3.59 29.63 -21.06
C ARG A 254 -4.16 28.19 -21.10
N PRO A 255 -3.32 27.14 -21.12
CA PRO A 255 -3.80 25.77 -21.01
C PRO A 255 -4.43 25.54 -19.62
N VAL A 256 -5.63 24.94 -19.58
CA VAL A 256 -6.26 24.52 -18.32
C VAL A 256 -5.53 23.27 -17.83
N ARG A 257 -4.85 23.36 -16.69
CA ARG A 257 -4.18 22.21 -16.06
C ARG A 257 -5.10 21.51 -15.07
N ILE A 258 -5.01 20.19 -15.01
CA ILE A 258 -5.66 19.39 -13.96
C ILE A 258 -4.92 19.67 -12.65
N ALA A 259 -5.59 20.34 -11.71
CA ALA A 259 -5.08 20.52 -10.36
C ALA A 259 -5.24 19.24 -9.54
N GLU A 260 -4.40 19.05 -8.52
CA GLU A 260 -4.43 17.91 -7.60
C GLU A 260 -5.85 17.64 -7.06
N ARG A 261 -6.58 18.67 -6.61
CA ARG A 261 -7.96 18.53 -6.11
C ARG A 261 -8.94 17.93 -7.15
N HIS A 262 -8.72 18.19 -8.43
CA HIS A 262 -9.56 17.64 -9.50
C HIS A 262 -9.20 16.17 -9.74
N ALA A 263 -7.91 15.83 -9.70
CA ALA A 263 -7.46 14.44 -9.78
C ALA A 263 -8.01 13.60 -8.63
N HIS A 264 -7.94 14.11 -7.39
CA HIS A 264 -8.53 13.44 -6.23
C HIS A 264 -10.03 13.17 -6.40
N LEU A 265 -10.80 14.16 -6.87
CA LEU A 265 -12.24 13.96 -7.14
C LEU A 265 -12.46 12.86 -8.18
N VAL A 266 -11.76 12.91 -9.31
CA VAL A 266 -11.91 11.95 -10.40
C VAL A 266 -11.54 10.54 -9.98
N VAL A 267 -10.41 10.38 -9.27
CA VAL A 267 -9.94 9.07 -8.81
C VAL A 267 -10.89 8.47 -7.77
N ASN A 268 -11.42 9.27 -6.84
CA ASN A 268 -12.39 8.78 -5.84
C ASN A 268 -13.73 8.40 -6.48
N LEU A 269 -14.23 9.20 -7.44
CA LEU A 269 -15.43 8.84 -8.20
C LEU A 269 -15.22 7.54 -8.98
N ALA A 270 -14.07 7.38 -9.65
CA ALA A 270 -13.74 6.15 -10.36
C ALA A 270 -13.67 4.94 -9.43
N GLY A 271 -13.01 5.07 -8.26
CA GLY A 271 -12.95 3.99 -7.27
C GLY A 271 -14.33 3.58 -6.74
N SER A 272 -15.17 4.56 -6.40
CA SER A 272 -16.54 4.31 -5.94
C SER A 272 -17.40 3.61 -7.00
N MET A 273 -17.27 4.04 -8.26
CA MET A 273 -17.96 3.44 -9.39
C MET A 273 -17.46 2.00 -9.65
N ALA A 274 -16.15 1.79 -9.62
CA ALA A 274 -15.54 0.46 -9.79
C ALA A 274 -16.02 -0.51 -8.71
N LEU A 275 -15.99 -0.09 -7.44
CA LEU A 275 -16.48 -0.90 -6.34
C LEU A 275 -17.95 -1.28 -6.54
N TYR A 276 -18.81 -0.29 -6.81
CA TYR A 276 -20.24 -0.55 -7.00
C TYR A 276 -20.52 -1.54 -8.14
N LEU A 277 -19.79 -1.43 -9.25
CA LEU A 277 -19.90 -2.36 -10.38
C LEU A 277 -19.47 -3.77 -9.99
N VAL A 278 -18.32 -3.92 -9.31
CA VAL A 278 -17.79 -5.22 -8.86
C VAL A 278 -18.74 -5.88 -7.86
N GLU A 279 -19.21 -5.15 -6.85
CA GLU A 279 -20.17 -5.69 -5.87
C GLU A 279 -21.48 -6.13 -6.53
N THR A 280 -21.97 -5.35 -7.49
CA THR A 280 -23.18 -5.69 -8.24
C THR A 280 -22.96 -6.93 -9.11
N ALA A 281 -21.81 -7.03 -9.79
CA ALA A 281 -21.44 -8.18 -10.60
C ALA A 281 -21.35 -9.46 -9.74
N ALA A 282 -20.61 -9.41 -8.64
CA ALA A 282 -20.48 -10.53 -7.69
C ALA A 282 -21.86 -11.00 -7.18
N HIS A 283 -22.71 -10.06 -6.75
CA HIS A 283 -24.07 -10.40 -6.30
C HIS A 283 -24.90 -11.09 -7.40
N ARG A 284 -24.75 -10.69 -8.67
CA ARG A 284 -25.48 -11.29 -9.80
C ARG A 284 -24.96 -12.67 -10.15
N LEU A 285 -23.66 -12.91 -10.07
CA LEU A 285 -23.07 -14.24 -10.26
C LEU A 285 -23.53 -15.20 -9.14
N ASP A 286 -23.51 -14.75 -7.89
CA ASP A 286 -23.96 -15.54 -6.73
C ASP A 286 -25.46 -15.85 -6.75
N SER A 287 -26.26 -14.92 -7.27
CA SER A 287 -27.72 -15.08 -7.38
C SER A 287 -28.14 -15.97 -8.55
N GLY A 288 -27.21 -16.56 -9.30
CA GLY A 288 -27.48 -17.40 -10.46
C GLY A 288 -28.10 -16.60 -11.61
N GLY A 289 -27.47 -15.47 -11.96
CA GLY A 289 -27.91 -14.51 -12.98
C GLY A 289 -28.32 -15.10 -14.33
#